data_AF-A0A090QP41-F1
#
_entry.id   AF-A0A090QP41-F1
#
_cell.length_a   1.000
_cell.length_b   1.000
_cell.length_c   1.000
_cell.angle_alpha   90.00
_cell.angle_beta   90.00
_cell.angle_gamma   90.00
#
_symmetry.space_group_name_H-M   'P 1'
#
loop_
_entity.id
_entity.type
_entity.pdbx_description
1 polymer ?
#
loop_
_entity_poly.entity_id
_entity_poly.type
_entity_poly.pdbx_seq_one_letter_code
_entity_poly.pdbx_strand_id
1 'polypeptide(L)'
;MRVAISPVNWHGAQKNLEAEAMTYDFAKVKDQAEYAWAEKLSKVKVEGGTDAEKTNFYTGLYHMMIAPIEFYDVDGKYVDMLGTVRTLEKGDTPNYSIYSTWDTFRAVHPLWTIIDPKQATLYVKDLIRKSNDEFGMLPKWEGHGSETGTMIGYPSTAILGDAVTKGLVDAQTALDASVKSARYRPHDFPQINDGILTSLMAGQLNYHVKEQCVRAPNWNSVSYSLEFSFYDWTIAEMAKAAGDMHTYDEFKARSYNSLMHWDDSVGFFVPTELKDGDPCAFKYSTETFSPYKADPLYFTEGNAWQWQWAFMQDLDKLTEIMGGTSGLNEKLNNLFTADSDQGDQHQDMTGYIGQYIHGNEPSHHVIYLYQRTEEAYKTQEYLDQVYKTFYTPTPDGIIGNEDVGQMSAWYIMSALGFYQISPTDPTYTVGRPIFNKATIHIGSGLFTVIAENNSPENMYVKSVTINNKPLNTFNTFEHEEFKAGGELRFVMTGDKSQAMKANLAQ
;
A
#
# COMPACT_ATOMS: atom_id res chain seq x y z
N MET A 1 0.84 -23.58 -32.03
CA MET A 1 1.56 -22.33 -32.38
C MET A 1 2.50 -22.00 -31.23
N ARG A 2 3.65 -21.38 -31.48
CA ARG A 2 4.56 -20.89 -30.43
C ARG A 2 4.79 -19.41 -30.68
N VAL A 3 4.78 -18.60 -29.63
CA VAL A 3 4.90 -17.14 -29.71
C VAL A 3 5.78 -16.70 -28.54
N ALA A 4 6.68 -15.77 -28.81
CA ALA A 4 7.46 -15.06 -27.79
C ALA A 4 7.43 -13.58 -28.11
N ILE A 5 7.61 -12.77 -27.08
CA ILE A 5 7.65 -11.30 -27.17
C ILE A 5 9.02 -10.81 -26.71
N SER A 6 9.33 -9.55 -26.99
CA SER A 6 10.54 -8.87 -26.53
C SER A 6 10.25 -7.39 -26.37
N PRO A 7 10.73 -6.74 -25.30
CA PRO A 7 10.64 -5.29 -25.15
C PRO A 7 11.58 -4.52 -26.10
N VAL A 8 12.57 -5.20 -26.71
CA VAL A 8 13.60 -4.55 -27.53
C VAL A 8 13.33 -4.66 -29.03
N ASN A 9 13.31 -5.87 -29.59
CA ASN A 9 13.10 -6.11 -31.02
C ASN A 9 12.78 -7.58 -31.35
N TRP A 10 12.45 -7.87 -32.61
CA TRP A 10 12.09 -9.24 -33.03
C TRP A 10 13.22 -10.27 -32.91
N HIS A 11 14.50 -9.88 -32.94
CA HIS A 11 15.60 -10.83 -32.70
C HIS A 11 15.66 -11.26 -31.22
N GLY A 12 15.36 -10.35 -30.29
CA GLY A 12 15.16 -10.66 -28.87
C GLY A 12 14.02 -11.67 -28.69
N ALA A 13 12.87 -11.41 -29.31
CA ALA A 13 11.73 -12.34 -29.29
C ALA A 13 12.10 -13.73 -29.84
N GLN A 14 12.87 -13.79 -30.93
CA GLN A 14 13.35 -15.05 -31.50
C GLN A 14 14.26 -15.81 -30.51
N LYS A 15 15.17 -15.12 -29.81
CA LYS A 15 16.02 -15.73 -28.77
C LYS A 15 15.21 -16.25 -27.59
N ASN A 16 14.21 -15.49 -27.12
CA ASN A 16 13.31 -15.91 -26.05
C ASN A 16 12.55 -17.19 -26.46
N LEU A 17 12.03 -17.23 -27.70
CA LEU A 17 11.36 -18.41 -28.26
C LEU A 17 12.28 -19.65 -28.30
N GLU A 18 13.53 -19.47 -28.72
CA GLU A 18 14.54 -20.52 -28.82
C GLU A 18 15.02 -21.02 -27.46
N ALA A 19 15.03 -20.17 -26.43
CA ALA A 19 15.44 -20.54 -25.09
C ALA A 19 14.33 -21.24 -24.29
N GLU A 20 13.11 -20.70 -24.32
CA GLU A 20 12.05 -21.05 -23.36
C GLU A 20 10.93 -21.87 -23.96
N ALA A 21 10.62 -21.66 -25.24
CA ALA A 21 9.50 -22.30 -25.94
C ALA A 21 9.98 -23.30 -27.01
N MET A 22 10.97 -24.14 -26.70
CA MET A 22 11.55 -25.07 -27.69
C MET A 22 10.59 -26.18 -28.17
N THR A 23 9.58 -26.53 -27.38
CA THR A 23 8.65 -27.62 -27.67
C THR A 23 7.34 -27.12 -28.28
N TYR A 24 6.74 -27.92 -29.18
CA TYR A 24 5.36 -27.71 -29.65
C TYR A 24 4.31 -28.47 -28.82
N ASP A 25 4.76 -29.25 -27.82
CA ASP A 25 3.89 -29.97 -26.90
C ASP A 25 3.28 -29.00 -25.88
N PHE A 26 2.05 -28.58 -26.15
CA PHE A 26 1.30 -27.66 -25.29
C PHE A 26 1.02 -28.27 -23.91
N ALA A 27 0.74 -29.57 -23.82
CA ALA A 27 0.45 -30.22 -22.55
C ALA A 27 1.66 -30.14 -21.62
N LYS A 28 2.86 -30.39 -22.15
CA LYS A 28 4.11 -30.23 -21.40
C LYS A 28 4.32 -28.80 -20.88
N VAL A 29 4.07 -27.78 -21.71
CA VAL A 29 4.22 -26.37 -21.30
C VAL A 29 3.20 -26.01 -20.21
N LYS A 30 1.95 -26.46 -20.36
CA LYS A 30 0.91 -26.28 -19.34
C LYS A 30 1.31 -26.91 -18.00
N ASP A 31 1.77 -28.16 -18.00
CA ASP A 31 2.14 -28.88 -16.78
C ASP A 31 3.34 -28.20 -16.07
N GLN A 32 4.30 -27.68 -16.84
CA GLN A 32 5.43 -26.91 -16.30
C GLN A 32 4.97 -25.59 -15.66
N ALA A 33 4.03 -24.88 -16.30
CA ALA A 33 3.47 -23.65 -15.75
C ALA A 33 2.64 -23.92 -14.48
N GLU A 34 1.84 -24.98 -14.46
CA GLU A 34 1.06 -25.40 -13.27
C GLU A 34 1.99 -25.75 -12.10
N TYR A 35 3.10 -26.44 -12.36
CA TYR A 35 4.11 -26.73 -11.34
C TYR A 35 4.78 -25.45 -10.82
N ALA A 36 5.18 -24.53 -11.70
CA ALA A 36 5.79 -23.26 -11.30
C ALA A 36 4.82 -22.41 -10.44
N TRP A 37 3.54 -22.36 -10.79
CA TRP A 37 2.52 -21.71 -9.98
C TRP A 37 2.32 -22.41 -8.64
N ALA A 38 2.26 -23.74 -8.61
CA ALA A 38 2.14 -24.49 -7.36
C ALA A 38 3.31 -24.18 -6.40
N GLU A 39 4.55 -24.07 -6.91
CA GLU A 39 5.71 -23.67 -6.11
C GLU A 39 5.56 -22.24 -5.56
N LYS A 40 5.15 -21.27 -6.39
CA LYS A 40 4.94 -19.88 -5.96
C LYS A 40 3.83 -19.75 -4.91
N LEU A 41 2.67 -20.37 -5.16
CA LEU A 41 1.53 -20.34 -4.25
C LEU A 41 1.81 -21.10 -2.94
N SER A 42 2.74 -22.06 -2.94
CA SER A 42 3.12 -22.81 -1.73
C SER A 42 3.90 -21.99 -0.68
N LYS A 43 4.30 -20.76 -1.00
CA LYS A 43 4.93 -19.82 -0.04
C LYS A 43 4.09 -19.61 1.21
N VAL A 44 2.76 -19.69 1.07
CA VAL A 44 1.81 -19.65 2.18
C VAL A 44 0.84 -20.83 2.05
N LYS A 45 0.77 -21.66 3.09
CA LYS A 45 -0.17 -22.79 3.14
C LYS A 45 -1.21 -22.55 4.21
N VAL A 46 -2.48 -22.66 3.85
CA VAL A 46 -3.62 -22.45 4.76
C VAL A 46 -4.38 -23.74 5.03
N GLU A 47 -4.86 -23.89 6.26
CA GLU A 47 -5.66 -25.02 6.75
C GLU A 47 -6.89 -24.49 7.51
N GLY A 48 -8.04 -25.17 7.38
CA GLY A 48 -9.33 -24.64 7.82
C GLY A 48 -9.97 -23.73 6.77
N GLY A 49 -11.05 -23.04 7.16
CA GLY A 49 -11.87 -22.26 6.23
C GLY A 49 -12.66 -23.11 5.22
N THR A 50 -13.56 -22.45 4.51
CA THR A 50 -14.36 -22.98 3.41
C THR A 50 -13.54 -23.07 2.12
N ASP A 51 -14.04 -23.85 1.15
CA ASP A 51 -13.39 -23.92 -0.17
C ASP A 51 -13.48 -22.58 -0.93
N ALA A 52 -14.52 -21.78 -0.69
CA ALA A 52 -14.64 -20.43 -1.24
C ALA A 52 -13.54 -19.50 -0.70
N GLU A 53 -13.30 -19.50 0.61
CA GLU A 53 -12.22 -18.70 1.23
C GLU A 53 -10.84 -19.12 0.75
N LYS A 54 -10.59 -20.43 0.61
CA LYS A 54 -9.33 -20.93 0.02
C LYS A 54 -9.19 -20.52 -1.44
N THR A 55 -10.28 -20.55 -2.22
CA THR A 55 -10.28 -20.12 -3.61
C THR A 55 -9.95 -18.63 -3.72
N ASN A 56 -10.60 -17.78 -2.92
CA ASN A 56 -10.30 -16.35 -2.85
C ASN A 56 -8.84 -16.11 -2.45
N PHE A 57 -8.35 -16.80 -1.42
CA PHE A 57 -6.99 -16.62 -0.92
C PHE A 57 -5.92 -17.00 -1.96
N TYR A 58 -6.03 -18.16 -2.59
CA TYR A 58 -5.05 -18.60 -3.59
C TYR A 58 -5.18 -17.86 -4.93
N THR A 59 -6.39 -17.43 -5.30
CA THR A 59 -6.59 -16.54 -6.45
C THR A 59 -5.98 -15.17 -6.20
N GLY A 60 -6.14 -14.62 -4.99
CA GLY A 60 -5.48 -13.38 -4.60
C GLY A 60 -3.95 -13.50 -4.58
N LEU A 61 -3.41 -14.62 -4.07
CA LEU A 61 -1.96 -14.86 -4.11
C LEU A 61 -1.45 -14.92 -5.56
N TYR A 62 -2.24 -15.50 -6.47
CA TYR A 62 -1.94 -15.47 -7.89
C TYR A 62 -1.95 -14.04 -8.43
N HIS A 63 -3.01 -13.25 -8.18
CA HIS A 63 -3.14 -11.87 -8.67
C HIS A 63 -1.98 -10.98 -8.20
N MET A 64 -1.61 -11.00 -6.92
CA MET A 64 -0.49 -10.19 -6.43
C MET A 64 0.90 -10.59 -6.98
N MET A 65 0.99 -11.75 -7.64
CA MET A 65 2.24 -12.29 -8.21
C MET A 65 2.31 -12.13 -9.74
N ILE A 66 1.29 -11.57 -10.39
CA ILE A 66 1.33 -11.33 -11.85
C ILE A 66 2.12 -10.08 -12.22
N ALA A 67 2.38 -9.18 -11.26
CA ALA A 67 3.15 -7.96 -11.44
C ALA A 67 3.86 -7.54 -10.13
N PRO A 68 4.98 -6.79 -10.18
CA PRO A 68 5.72 -6.38 -11.38
C PRO A 68 6.24 -7.56 -12.21
N ILE A 69 6.28 -7.40 -13.55
CA ILE A 69 6.74 -8.44 -14.48
C ILE A 69 8.23 -8.28 -14.79
N GLU A 70 8.93 -9.38 -15.03
CA GLU A 70 10.26 -9.32 -15.66
C GLU A 70 10.13 -8.72 -17.07
N PHE A 71 10.89 -7.66 -17.33
CA PHE A 71 10.82 -6.86 -18.56
C PHE A 71 12.20 -6.74 -19.22
N TYR A 72 12.77 -7.88 -19.61
CA TYR A 72 14.04 -7.99 -20.32
C TYR A 72 14.09 -9.32 -21.10
N ASP A 73 14.92 -9.40 -22.13
CA ASP A 73 15.13 -10.60 -22.94
C ASP A 73 16.09 -11.59 -22.26
N VAL A 74 16.09 -12.86 -22.69
CA VAL A 74 16.99 -13.91 -22.18
C VAL A 74 18.48 -13.61 -22.39
N ASP A 75 18.82 -12.66 -23.27
CA ASP A 75 20.19 -12.16 -23.47
C ASP A 75 20.53 -10.93 -22.60
N GLY A 76 19.66 -10.58 -21.65
CA GLY A 76 19.84 -9.49 -20.69
C GLY A 76 19.37 -8.13 -21.21
N LYS A 77 18.92 -8.00 -22.46
CA LYS A 77 18.57 -6.70 -23.05
C LYS A 77 17.18 -6.22 -22.65
N TYR A 78 17.05 -4.91 -22.40
CA TYR A 78 15.77 -4.27 -22.13
C TYR A 78 15.77 -2.83 -22.64
N VAL A 79 14.60 -2.20 -22.65
CA VAL A 79 14.43 -0.77 -22.92
C VAL A 79 14.11 -0.08 -21.58
N ASP A 80 14.88 0.95 -21.24
CA ASP A 80 14.63 1.76 -20.05
C ASP A 80 13.49 2.77 -20.26
N MET A 81 13.16 3.53 -19.20
CA MET A 81 12.07 4.52 -19.24
C MET A 81 12.30 5.72 -20.17
N LEU A 82 13.51 5.85 -20.73
CA LEU A 82 13.88 6.89 -21.70
C LEU A 82 13.96 6.33 -23.14
N GLY A 83 13.60 5.06 -23.35
CA GLY A 83 13.69 4.41 -24.66
C GLY A 83 15.12 3.94 -25.01
N THR A 84 16.05 3.93 -24.05
CA THR A 84 17.43 3.49 -24.26
C THR A 84 17.53 1.98 -24.08
N VAL A 85 18.14 1.30 -25.06
CA VAL A 85 18.43 -0.13 -24.94
C VAL A 85 19.60 -0.34 -23.99
N ARG A 86 19.38 -1.12 -22.93
CA ARG A 86 20.37 -1.50 -21.93
C ARG A 86 20.60 -3.00 -21.95
N THR A 87 21.62 -3.47 -21.24
CA THR A 87 21.97 -4.89 -21.12
C THR A 87 22.36 -5.17 -19.68
N LEU A 88 21.69 -6.14 -19.06
CA LEU A 88 22.04 -6.67 -17.75
C LEU A 88 23.23 -7.62 -17.87
N GLU A 89 24.21 -7.43 -17.01
CA GLU A 89 25.30 -8.38 -16.81
C GLU A 89 24.90 -9.46 -15.80
N LYS A 90 25.67 -10.56 -15.78
CA LYS A 90 25.39 -11.66 -14.86
C LYS A 90 25.52 -11.20 -13.40
N GLY A 91 24.41 -11.28 -12.68
CA GLY A 91 24.33 -10.91 -11.26
C GLY A 91 23.72 -9.53 -11.01
N ASP A 92 23.41 -8.78 -12.07
CA ASP A 92 22.63 -7.54 -11.97
C ASP A 92 21.20 -7.81 -11.48
N THR A 93 20.60 -6.77 -10.90
CA THR A 93 19.16 -6.78 -10.57
C THR A 93 18.34 -6.89 -11.85
N PRO A 94 17.39 -7.84 -11.96
CA PRO A 94 16.49 -7.92 -13.10
C PRO A 94 15.72 -6.61 -13.32
N ASN A 95 15.41 -6.29 -14.58
CA ASN A 95 14.55 -5.16 -14.89
C ASN A 95 13.10 -5.59 -14.80
N TYR A 96 12.32 -4.89 -13.97
CA TYR A 96 10.88 -5.13 -13.88
C TYR A 96 10.08 -3.97 -14.49
N SER A 97 8.80 -4.26 -14.76
CA SER A 97 7.83 -3.26 -15.21
C SER A 97 6.45 -3.51 -14.58
N ILE A 98 5.53 -2.54 -14.71
CA ILE A 98 4.19 -2.53 -14.10
C ILE A 98 4.28 -2.24 -12.61
N TYR A 99 4.71 -1.02 -12.31
CA TYR A 99 4.80 -0.49 -10.95
C TYR A 99 3.64 0.46 -10.66
N SER A 100 2.49 -0.06 -10.23
CA SER A 100 1.34 0.74 -9.77
C SER A 100 1.55 1.17 -8.32
N THR A 101 2.52 2.06 -8.08
CA THR A 101 3.06 2.21 -6.72
C THR A 101 2.12 2.93 -5.76
N TRP A 102 1.19 3.76 -6.25
CA TRP A 102 0.16 4.40 -5.44
C TRP A 102 -0.76 3.40 -4.71
N ASP A 103 -1.00 2.25 -5.33
CA ASP A 103 -1.81 1.17 -4.77
C ASP A 103 -0.91 0.24 -3.97
N THR A 104 0.09 -0.31 -4.66
CA THR A 104 0.86 -1.47 -4.20
C THR A 104 1.79 -1.20 -3.01
N PHE A 105 2.08 0.07 -2.69
CA PHE A 105 2.83 0.41 -1.46
C PHE A 105 2.08 0.00 -0.18
N ARG A 106 0.74 -0.10 -0.25
CA ARG A 106 -0.14 -0.26 0.91
C ARG A 106 -0.15 -1.69 1.44
N ALA A 107 -0.18 -2.70 0.56
CA ALA A 107 -0.20 -4.11 0.98
C ALA A 107 0.67 -5.05 0.12
N VAL A 108 0.79 -4.85 -1.20
CA VAL A 108 1.57 -5.76 -2.06
C VAL A 108 3.04 -5.78 -1.66
N HIS A 109 3.69 -4.61 -1.64
CA HIS A 109 5.09 -4.51 -1.25
C HIS A 109 5.33 -4.91 0.22
N PRO A 110 4.52 -4.44 1.19
CA PRO A 110 4.55 -4.96 2.56
C PRO A 110 4.45 -6.48 2.67
N LEU A 111 3.56 -7.14 1.93
CA LEU A 111 3.41 -8.59 1.96
C LEU A 111 4.64 -9.29 1.37
N TRP A 112 5.21 -8.77 0.29
CA TRP A 112 6.48 -9.28 -0.27
C TRP A 112 7.61 -9.26 0.76
N THR A 113 7.69 -8.24 1.62
CA THR A 113 8.71 -8.21 2.70
C THR A 113 8.59 -9.35 3.70
N ILE A 114 7.43 -10.02 3.78
CA ILE A 114 7.18 -11.16 4.67
C ILE A 114 7.41 -12.49 3.93
N ILE A 115 6.73 -12.68 2.79
CA ILE A 115 6.65 -13.99 2.13
C ILE A 115 7.82 -14.30 1.18
N ASP A 116 8.50 -13.26 0.70
CA ASP A 116 9.74 -13.38 -0.08
C ASP A 116 10.58 -12.09 0.00
N PRO A 117 11.30 -11.89 1.13
CA PRO A 117 12.12 -10.70 1.33
C PRO A 117 13.17 -10.51 0.22
N LYS A 118 13.63 -11.59 -0.43
CA LYS A 118 14.58 -11.50 -1.54
C LYS A 118 13.95 -10.85 -2.76
N GLN A 119 12.72 -11.25 -3.11
CA GLN A 119 11.98 -10.62 -4.20
C GLN A 119 11.67 -9.15 -3.89
N ALA A 120 11.27 -8.84 -2.65
CA ALA A 120 11.08 -7.45 -2.21
C ALA A 120 12.35 -6.60 -2.41
N THR A 121 13.52 -7.11 -2.02
CA THR A 121 14.81 -6.45 -2.25
C THR A 121 15.09 -6.22 -3.74
N LEU A 122 14.75 -7.18 -4.62
CA LEU A 122 14.98 -7.01 -6.06
C LEU A 122 14.12 -5.89 -6.64
N TYR A 123 12.83 -5.81 -6.28
CA TYR A 123 11.96 -4.71 -6.72
C TYR A 123 12.48 -3.35 -6.25
N VAL A 124 12.92 -3.24 -4.99
CA VAL A 124 13.44 -1.98 -4.46
C VAL A 124 14.74 -1.57 -5.17
N LYS A 125 15.64 -2.52 -5.42
CA LYS A 125 16.89 -2.26 -6.17
C LYS A 125 16.60 -1.82 -7.60
N ASP A 126 15.58 -2.39 -8.23
CA ASP A 126 15.14 -2.01 -9.57
C ASP A 126 14.58 -0.58 -9.61
N LEU A 127 13.70 -0.23 -8.66
CA LEU A 127 13.20 1.15 -8.48
C LEU A 127 14.36 2.16 -8.27
N ILE A 128 15.34 1.79 -7.42
CA ILE A 128 16.53 2.60 -7.18
C ILE A 128 17.35 2.78 -8.46
N ARG A 129 17.60 1.70 -9.22
CA ARG A 129 18.33 1.77 -10.50
C ARG A 129 17.62 2.70 -11.48
N LYS A 130 16.31 2.52 -11.67
CA LYS A 130 15.48 3.38 -12.53
C LYS A 130 15.62 4.85 -12.15
N SER A 131 15.66 5.17 -10.84
CA SER A 131 15.85 6.54 -10.37
C SER A 131 17.29 7.05 -10.53
N ASN A 132 18.28 6.30 -10.08
CA ASN A 132 19.64 6.80 -9.91
C ASN A 132 20.49 6.73 -11.18
N ASP A 133 20.24 5.74 -12.03
CA ASP A 133 21.11 5.40 -13.17
C ASP A 133 20.42 5.60 -14.53
N GLU A 134 19.10 5.82 -14.55
CA GLU A 134 18.29 5.81 -15.76
C GLU A 134 17.40 7.04 -15.92
N PHE A 135 16.16 6.96 -15.45
CA PHE A 135 15.12 7.95 -15.65
C PHE A 135 15.42 9.26 -14.91
N GLY A 136 16.02 9.15 -13.71
CA GLY A 136 16.37 10.28 -12.86
C GLY A 136 15.43 10.47 -11.65
N MET A 137 14.27 9.81 -11.66
CA MET A 137 13.28 9.83 -10.58
C MET A 137 12.75 8.42 -10.31
N LEU A 138 12.21 8.23 -9.11
CA LEU A 138 11.44 7.03 -8.81
C LEU A 138 10.15 7.04 -9.64
N PRO A 139 9.79 5.91 -10.26
CA PRO A 139 8.53 5.81 -10.96
C PRO A 139 7.35 5.91 -9.98
N LYS A 140 6.24 6.50 -10.40
CA LYS A 140 4.96 6.49 -9.66
C LYS A 140 3.95 5.54 -10.28
N TRP A 141 3.89 5.51 -11.61
CA TRP A 141 3.15 4.50 -12.35
C TRP A 141 3.88 4.22 -13.66
N GLU A 142 4.78 3.25 -13.57
CA GLU A 142 5.56 2.79 -14.71
C GLU A 142 4.87 1.59 -15.35
N GLY A 143 4.75 1.63 -16.68
CA GLY A 143 4.22 0.53 -17.47
C GLY A 143 4.94 0.38 -18.80
N HIS A 144 5.43 -0.84 -19.05
CA HIS A 144 6.17 -1.25 -20.25
C HIS A 144 7.34 -0.32 -20.63
N GLY A 145 8.11 0.15 -19.65
CA GLY A 145 9.26 1.03 -19.88
C GLY A 145 8.87 2.49 -20.14
N SER A 146 7.77 2.97 -19.55
CA SER A 146 7.39 4.40 -19.59
C SER A 146 6.71 4.82 -18.29
N GLU A 147 7.00 6.04 -17.85
CA GLU A 147 6.21 6.72 -16.81
C GLU A 147 4.92 7.27 -17.44
N THR A 148 3.82 7.18 -16.70
CA THR A 148 2.50 7.65 -17.16
C THR A 148 2.07 8.94 -16.45
N GLY A 149 2.55 9.20 -15.24
CA GLY A 149 2.08 10.31 -14.40
C GLY A 149 0.80 9.98 -13.63
N THR A 150 0.44 8.70 -13.53
CA THR A 150 -0.60 8.17 -12.65
C THR A 150 0.04 7.72 -11.32
N MET A 151 -0.60 7.65 -10.15
CA MET A 151 -1.65 8.53 -9.64
C MET A 151 -1.02 9.78 -9.00
N ILE A 152 -1.12 10.00 -7.69
CA ILE A 152 -0.63 11.23 -7.05
C ILE A 152 0.66 10.99 -6.25
N GLY A 153 1.40 12.07 -6.00
CA GLY A 153 2.59 12.05 -5.15
C GLY A 153 3.80 11.30 -5.72
N TYR A 154 4.64 10.78 -4.81
CA TYR A 154 5.83 9.96 -5.13
C TYR A 154 5.84 8.64 -4.32
N PRO A 155 4.83 7.76 -4.55
CA PRO A 155 4.56 6.58 -3.70
C PRO A 155 5.69 5.57 -3.56
N SER A 156 6.58 5.47 -4.55
CA SER A 156 7.75 4.59 -4.48
C SER A 156 8.64 4.84 -3.26
N THR A 157 8.63 6.04 -2.67
CA THR A 157 9.41 6.30 -1.44
C THR A 157 8.89 5.49 -0.25
N ALA A 158 7.59 5.18 -0.19
CA ALA A 158 7.02 4.34 0.86
C ALA A 158 7.45 2.87 0.73
N ILE A 159 7.58 2.37 -0.50
CA ILE A 159 8.13 1.03 -0.78
C ILE A 159 9.59 0.95 -0.34
N LEU A 160 10.38 1.97 -0.68
CA LEU A 160 11.79 2.07 -0.29
C LEU A 160 11.94 2.21 1.23
N GLY A 161 11.14 3.08 1.86
CA GLY A 161 11.15 3.31 3.30
C GLY A 161 10.84 2.04 4.08
N ASP A 162 9.80 1.30 3.68
CA ASP A 162 9.44 0.01 4.28
C ASP A 162 10.57 -1.03 4.17
N ALA A 163 11.24 -1.10 3.03
CA ALA A 163 12.39 -1.98 2.86
C ALA A 163 13.61 -1.55 3.70
N VAL A 164 13.85 -0.25 3.85
CA VAL A 164 14.94 0.30 4.67
C VAL A 164 14.72 0.00 6.15
N THR A 165 13.53 0.29 6.69
CA THR A 165 13.25 0.08 8.12
C THR A 165 13.23 -1.40 8.51
N LYS A 166 13.00 -2.29 7.55
CA LYS A 166 13.12 -3.76 7.69
C LYS A 166 14.53 -4.29 7.38
N GLY A 167 15.49 -3.42 7.06
CA GLY A 167 16.89 -3.79 6.82
C GLY A 167 17.16 -4.56 5.52
N LEU A 168 16.26 -4.46 4.53
CA LEU A 168 16.34 -5.19 3.27
C LEU A 168 17.24 -4.50 2.22
N VAL A 169 17.47 -3.19 2.37
CA VAL A 169 18.28 -2.38 1.46
C VAL A 169 19.08 -1.31 2.22
N ASP A 170 20.12 -0.78 1.57
CA ASP A 170 20.93 0.32 2.12
C ASP A 170 20.13 1.62 2.19
N ALA A 171 20.17 2.26 3.37
CA ALA A 171 19.41 3.47 3.65
C ALA A 171 19.87 4.67 2.82
N GLN A 172 21.17 4.85 2.62
CA GLN A 172 21.69 6.01 1.89
C GLN A 172 21.29 5.96 0.41
N THR A 173 21.40 4.80 -0.22
CA THR A 173 21.05 4.63 -1.63
C THR A 173 19.56 4.86 -1.88
N ALA A 174 18.70 4.39 -0.98
CA ALA A 174 17.25 4.61 -1.04
C ALA A 174 16.88 6.09 -0.76
N LEU A 175 17.57 6.72 0.19
CA LEU A 175 17.42 8.14 0.50
C LEU A 175 17.74 9.01 -0.72
N ASP A 176 18.87 8.77 -1.39
CA ASP A 176 19.31 9.54 -2.56
C ASP A 176 18.27 9.51 -3.69
N ALA A 177 17.69 8.33 -3.97
CA ALA A 177 16.63 8.17 -4.98
C ALA A 177 15.34 8.91 -4.59
N SER A 178 14.97 8.83 -3.31
CA SER A 178 13.74 9.43 -2.79
C SER A 178 13.81 10.96 -2.73
N VAL A 179 14.95 11.51 -2.30
CA VAL A 179 15.20 12.95 -2.26
C VAL A 179 15.18 13.58 -3.67
N LYS A 180 15.72 12.89 -4.69
CA LYS A 180 15.63 13.35 -6.09
C LYS A 180 14.18 13.54 -6.52
N SER A 181 13.32 12.58 -6.21
CA SER A 181 11.90 12.60 -6.56
C SER A 181 11.12 13.69 -5.78
N ALA A 182 11.42 13.85 -4.49
CA ALA A 182 10.76 14.85 -3.63
C ALA A 182 11.31 16.28 -3.75
N ARG A 183 12.38 16.49 -4.53
CA ARG A 183 12.94 17.81 -4.88
C ARG A 183 12.87 18.11 -6.37
N TYR A 184 12.22 17.24 -7.15
CA TYR A 184 12.13 17.32 -8.60
C TYR A 184 11.61 18.69 -9.07
N ARG A 185 12.28 19.25 -10.09
CA ARG A 185 11.81 20.38 -10.89
C ARG A 185 11.93 20.01 -12.35
N PRO A 186 10.94 20.33 -13.21
CA PRO A 186 10.95 19.90 -14.61
C PRO A 186 12.24 20.23 -15.37
N HIS A 187 12.82 21.42 -15.13
CA HIS A 187 14.05 21.85 -15.80
C HIS A 187 15.31 21.08 -15.39
N ASP A 188 15.29 20.37 -14.26
CA ASP A 188 16.41 19.53 -13.81
C ASP A 188 16.50 18.21 -14.59
N PHE A 189 15.46 17.86 -15.38
CA PHE A 189 15.34 16.59 -16.09
C PHE A 189 15.06 16.77 -17.60
N PRO A 190 15.93 17.47 -18.35
CA PRO A 190 15.71 17.77 -19.77
C PRO A 190 15.69 16.53 -20.69
N GLN A 191 16.11 15.37 -20.18
CA GLN A 191 16.06 14.10 -20.89
C GLN A 191 14.65 13.47 -20.93
N ILE A 192 13.75 13.88 -20.04
CA ILE A 192 12.38 13.35 -19.96
C ILE A 192 11.47 14.22 -20.82
N ASN A 193 10.54 13.59 -21.53
CA ASN A 193 9.58 14.29 -22.38
C ASN A 193 8.68 15.25 -21.56
N ASP A 194 8.45 16.46 -22.06
CA ASP A 194 7.60 17.49 -21.42
C ASP A 194 6.18 16.97 -21.08
N GLY A 195 5.61 16.10 -21.92
CA GLY A 195 4.30 15.47 -21.68
C GLY A 195 4.29 14.58 -20.44
N ILE A 196 5.40 13.87 -20.17
CA ILE A 196 5.57 13.10 -18.94
C ILE A 196 5.83 14.05 -17.77
N LEU A 197 6.74 15.01 -17.92
CA LEU A 197 7.09 15.96 -16.84
C LEU A 197 5.88 16.74 -16.31
N THR A 198 4.94 17.08 -17.20
CA THR A 198 3.71 17.81 -16.87
C THR A 198 2.66 16.93 -16.18
N SER A 199 2.69 15.61 -16.35
CA SER A 199 1.76 14.67 -15.68
C SER A 199 2.25 14.21 -14.31
N LEU A 200 3.46 14.58 -13.87
CA LEU A 200 4.01 14.16 -12.58
C LEU A 200 3.35 14.86 -11.39
N MET A 201 3.92 15.99 -10.93
CA MET A 201 3.42 16.72 -9.76
C MET A 201 4.08 18.09 -9.52
N ALA A 202 4.76 18.68 -10.51
CA ALA A 202 5.62 19.85 -10.27
C ALA A 202 4.88 21.06 -9.66
N GLY A 203 3.63 21.28 -10.09
CA GLY A 203 2.77 22.32 -9.53
C GLY A 203 2.49 22.08 -8.05
N GLN A 204 1.85 20.95 -7.75
CA GLN A 204 1.51 20.55 -6.38
C GLN A 204 2.74 20.54 -5.46
N LEU A 205 3.84 19.94 -5.90
CA LEU A 205 5.07 19.85 -5.11
C LEU A 205 5.65 21.23 -4.78
N ASN A 206 5.63 22.16 -5.72
CA ASN A 206 6.11 23.52 -5.48
C ASN A 206 5.28 24.24 -4.40
N TYR A 207 3.95 24.03 -4.38
CA TYR A 207 3.08 24.56 -3.31
C TYR A 207 3.38 23.90 -1.97
N HIS A 208 3.45 22.57 -1.92
CA HIS A 208 3.79 21.81 -0.71
C HIS A 208 5.10 22.29 -0.05
N VAL A 209 6.14 22.53 -0.86
CA VAL A 209 7.46 22.93 -0.35
C VAL A 209 7.52 24.41 0.03
N LYS A 210 6.88 25.32 -0.72
CA LYS A 210 7.01 26.77 -0.49
C LYS A 210 5.95 27.36 0.41
N GLU A 211 4.75 26.80 0.39
CA GLU A 211 3.57 27.33 1.05
C GLU A 211 3.07 26.41 2.17
N GLN A 212 3.69 25.24 2.37
CA GLN A 212 3.34 24.25 3.40
C GLN A 212 1.95 23.64 3.26
N CYS A 213 1.29 23.82 2.12
CA CYS A 213 0.05 23.15 1.75
C CYS A 213 -0.03 23.02 0.23
N VAL A 214 -0.83 22.07 -0.27
CA VAL A 214 -1.25 22.05 -1.68
C VAL A 214 -2.65 22.63 -1.73
N ARG A 215 -2.82 23.75 -2.42
CA ARG A 215 -4.07 24.53 -2.43
C ARG A 215 -4.70 24.65 -3.81
N ALA A 216 -5.96 25.09 -3.84
CA ALA A 216 -6.62 25.51 -5.07
C ALA A 216 -5.82 26.63 -5.79
N PRO A 217 -5.75 26.65 -7.13
CA PRO A 217 -6.51 25.81 -8.07
C PRO A 217 -5.77 24.53 -8.53
N ASN A 218 -4.77 24.03 -7.80
CA ASN A 218 -4.16 22.75 -8.14
C ASN A 218 -5.18 21.61 -7.96
N TRP A 219 -5.15 20.63 -8.86
CA TRP A 219 -6.02 19.46 -8.80
C TRP A 219 -5.64 18.54 -7.65
N ASN A 220 -6.62 17.81 -7.12
CA ASN A 220 -6.47 16.87 -6.01
C ASN A 220 -5.77 17.47 -4.77
N SER A 221 -6.02 18.75 -4.49
CA SER A 221 -5.18 19.53 -3.57
C SER A 221 -5.05 18.93 -2.17
N VAL A 222 -6.15 18.49 -1.55
CA VAL A 222 -6.14 17.89 -0.21
C VAL A 222 -5.44 16.53 -0.23
N SER A 223 -5.76 15.67 -1.20
CA SER A 223 -5.12 14.35 -1.36
C SER A 223 -3.62 14.46 -1.56
N TYR A 224 -3.15 15.36 -2.43
CA TYR A 224 -1.72 15.61 -2.64
C TYR A 224 -1.03 16.09 -1.36
N SER A 225 -1.67 17.00 -0.61
CA SER A 225 -1.12 17.50 0.65
C SER A 225 -0.92 16.36 1.66
N LEU A 226 -1.93 15.51 1.84
CA LEU A 226 -1.90 14.35 2.73
C LEU A 226 -0.82 13.34 2.31
N GLU A 227 -0.78 12.97 1.03
CA GLU A 227 0.17 11.95 0.57
C GLU A 227 1.61 12.46 0.48
N PHE A 228 1.86 13.70 0.05
CA PHE A 228 3.20 14.26 0.13
C PHE A 228 3.70 14.31 1.57
N SER A 229 2.85 14.67 2.52
CA SER A 229 3.23 14.64 3.93
C SER A 229 3.56 13.21 4.42
N PHE A 230 2.80 12.20 4.00
CA PHE A 230 3.15 10.81 4.28
C PHE A 230 4.49 10.40 3.66
N TYR A 231 4.66 10.64 2.36
CA TYR A 231 5.90 10.29 1.65
C TYR A 231 7.13 11.05 2.18
N ASP A 232 6.98 12.32 2.57
CA ASP A 232 8.04 13.07 3.25
C ASP A 232 8.45 12.43 4.58
N TRP A 233 7.50 11.89 5.36
CA TRP A 233 7.85 11.12 6.54
C TRP A 233 8.62 9.84 6.19
N THR A 234 8.26 9.13 5.12
CA THR A 234 9.03 7.95 4.69
C THR A 234 10.49 8.31 4.35
N ILE A 235 10.71 9.48 3.74
CA ILE A 235 12.04 10.02 3.47
C ILE A 235 12.76 10.39 4.76
N ALA A 236 12.06 10.98 5.73
CA ALA A 236 12.63 11.27 7.04
C ALA A 236 13.14 9.99 7.71
N GLU A 237 12.34 8.92 7.79
CA GLU A 237 12.78 7.66 8.41
C GLU A 237 13.96 7.02 7.65
N MET A 238 14.00 7.11 6.32
CA MET A 238 15.19 6.72 5.54
C MET A 238 16.43 7.57 5.91
N ALA A 239 16.27 8.89 6.04
CA ALA A 239 17.36 9.79 6.41
C ALA A 239 17.90 9.50 7.82
N LYS A 240 17.01 9.21 8.77
CA LYS A 240 17.35 8.77 10.12
C LYS A 240 18.13 7.46 10.11
N ALA A 241 17.69 6.48 9.31
CA ALA A 241 18.39 5.21 9.15
C ALA A 241 19.79 5.38 8.49
N ALA A 242 19.93 6.35 7.59
CA ALA A 242 21.21 6.72 6.97
C ALA A 242 22.13 7.59 7.88
N GLY A 243 21.59 8.12 9.00
CA GLY A 243 22.30 9.04 9.89
C GLY A 243 22.36 10.49 9.37
N ASP A 244 21.61 10.84 8.33
CA ASP A 244 21.48 12.21 7.82
C ASP A 244 20.38 12.97 8.57
N MET A 245 20.73 13.50 9.74
CA MET A 245 19.78 14.21 10.59
C MET A 245 19.32 15.55 10.01
N HIS A 246 20.10 16.18 9.12
CA HIS A 246 19.68 17.42 8.47
C HIS A 246 18.51 17.16 7.50
N THR A 247 18.65 16.12 6.67
CA THR A 247 17.56 15.69 5.78
C THR A 247 16.38 15.14 6.56
N TYR A 248 16.62 14.41 7.67
CA TYR A 248 15.54 13.99 8.57
C TYR A 248 14.72 15.18 9.09
N ASP A 249 15.37 16.22 9.64
CA ASP A 249 14.66 17.36 10.24
C ASP A 249 13.84 18.12 9.18
N GLU A 250 14.38 18.31 7.97
CA GLU A 250 13.67 18.94 6.84
C GLU A 250 12.40 18.17 6.46
N PHE A 251 12.54 16.88 6.18
CA PHE A 251 11.45 16.05 5.68
C PHE A 251 10.45 15.70 6.80
N LYS A 252 10.91 15.58 8.05
CA LYS A 252 10.02 15.42 9.21
C LYS A 252 9.15 16.66 9.40
N ALA A 253 9.69 17.87 9.24
CA ALA A 253 8.89 19.09 9.30
C ALA A 253 7.81 19.12 8.19
N ARG A 254 8.20 18.82 6.94
CA ARG A 254 7.25 18.76 5.80
C ARG A 254 6.18 17.68 5.97
N SER A 255 6.47 16.62 6.70
CA SER A 255 5.50 15.55 6.95
C SER A 255 4.27 15.97 7.78
N TYR A 256 4.26 17.17 8.36
CA TYR A 256 3.09 17.71 9.07
C TYR A 256 2.34 18.79 8.28
N ASN A 257 2.80 19.14 7.07
CA ASN A 257 2.18 20.17 6.23
C ASN A 257 0.69 19.92 5.96
N SER A 258 0.27 18.66 5.80
CA SER A 258 -1.14 18.31 5.58
C SER A 258 -2.07 18.75 6.71
N LEU A 259 -1.55 19.02 7.93
CA LEU A 259 -2.36 19.58 9.02
C LEU A 259 -2.86 21.01 8.72
N MET A 260 -2.28 21.72 7.75
CA MET A 260 -2.80 23.00 7.27
C MET A 260 -4.19 22.86 6.60
N HIS A 261 -4.61 21.65 6.29
CA HIS A 261 -5.96 21.37 5.79
C HIS A 261 -6.93 20.97 6.91
N TRP A 262 -6.45 20.68 8.13
CA TRP A 262 -7.31 20.20 9.20
C TRP A 262 -8.11 21.35 9.83
N ASP A 263 -9.44 21.28 9.74
CA ASP A 263 -10.35 22.23 10.38
C ASP A 263 -11.10 21.56 11.54
N ASP A 264 -10.73 21.91 12.78
CA ASP A 264 -11.36 21.39 14.01
C ASP A 264 -12.86 21.66 14.08
N SER A 265 -13.36 22.73 13.44
CA SER A 265 -14.76 23.13 13.52
C SER A 265 -15.70 22.19 12.77
N VAL A 266 -15.20 21.55 11.71
CA VAL A 266 -15.94 20.53 10.93
C VAL A 266 -15.36 19.13 11.17
N GLY A 267 -14.13 19.03 11.64
CA GLY A 267 -13.43 17.78 11.95
C GLY A 267 -13.03 16.99 10.71
N PHE A 268 -12.61 17.66 9.64
CA PHE A 268 -12.15 17.05 8.39
C PHE A 268 -10.94 17.81 7.84
N PHE A 269 -10.19 17.16 6.95
CA PHE A 269 -9.28 17.88 6.06
C PHE A 269 -10.10 18.57 4.96
N VAL A 270 -9.98 19.89 4.86
CA VAL A 270 -10.73 20.74 3.95
C VAL A 270 -9.83 21.37 2.90
N PRO A 271 -10.36 21.78 1.73
CA PRO A 271 -9.59 22.49 0.73
C PRO A 271 -9.09 23.84 1.25
N THR A 272 -7.93 24.27 0.74
CA THR A 272 -7.34 25.59 1.05
C THR A 272 -7.20 26.43 -0.23
N GLU A 273 -7.08 27.75 -0.06
CA GLU A 273 -6.84 28.73 -1.12
C GLU A 273 -6.03 29.93 -0.63
N LEU A 274 -5.45 30.68 -1.58
CA LEU A 274 -4.85 31.97 -1.26
C LEU A 274 -5.95 33.00 -0.99
N LYS A 275 -6.01 33.50 0.24
CA LYS A 275 -6.98 34.53 0.64
C LYS A 275 -6.31 35.56 1.54
N ASP A 276 -6.44 36.83 1.17
CA ASP A 276 -5.93 37.97 1.96
C ASP A 276 -4.44 37.85 2.37
N GLY A 277 -3.63 37.18 1.55
CA GLY A 277 -2.19 36.96 1.79
C GLY A 277 -1.85 35.70 2.58
N ASP A 278 -2.83 35.00 3.14
CA ASP A 278 -2.65 33.66 3.70
C ASP A 278 -2.72 32.64 2.55
N PRO A 279 -1.62 31.90 2.26
CA PRO A 279 -1.62 30.91 1.20
C PRO A 279 -2.51 29.71 1.52
N CYS A 280 -2.77 29.37 2.78
CA CYS A 280 -3.44 28.13 3.17
C CYS A 280 -4.78 28.39 3.88
N ALA A 281 -5.44 29.52 3.59
CA ALA A 281 -6.74 29.81 4.17
C ALA A 281 -7.78 28.77 3.73
N PHE A 282 -8.67 28.35 4.64
CA PHE A 282 -9.72 27.38 4.31
C PHE A 282 -10.67 27.91 3.24
N LYS A 283 -10.99 27.02 2.29
CA LYS A 283 -11.88 27.28 1.18
C LYS A 283 -13.21 26.57 1.39
N TYR A 284 -14.27 27.36 1.58
CA TYR A 284 -15.64 26.86 1.59
C TYR A 284 -16.43 27.46 0.42
N SER A 285 -17.14 26.63 -0.35
CA SER A 285 -18.01 27.08 -1.46
C SER A 285 -19.35 27.64 -0.99
N THR A 286 -19.76 27.26 0.22
CA THR A 286 -21.00 27.62 0.91
C THR A 286 -20.63 27.95 2.36
N GLU A 287 -21.50 28.64 3.11
CA GLU A 287 -21.27 28.85 4.56
C GLU A 287 -21.18 27.52 5.35
N THR A 288 -21.49 26.38 4.71
CA THR A 288 -21.40 25.03 5.28
C THR A 288 -20.53 24.09 4.43
N PHE A 289 -19.61 23.36 5.06
CA PHE A 289 -18.82 22.27 4.46
C PHE A 289 -19.68 21.01 4.28
N SER A 290 -19.46 20.24 3.20
CA SER A 290 -20.09 18.94 2.99
C SER A 290 -19.02 17.85 2.82
N PRO A 291 -18.94 16.85 3.72
CA PRO A 291 -17.95 15.78 3.60
C PRO A 291 -18.28 14.78 2.48
N TYR A 292 -19.50 14.81 1.92
CA TYR A 292 -19.98 13.90 0.88
C TYR A 292 -19.60 14.32 -0.55
N LYS A 293 -19.03 15.52 -0.73
CA LYS A 293 -18.68 16.04 -2.05
C LYS A 293 -17.36 15.44 -2.55
N ALA A 294 -17.40 14.71 -3.66
CA ALA A 294 -16.23 14.11 -4.28
C ALA A 294 -15.68 15.02 -5.39
N ASP A 295 -15.22 16.22 -5.01
CA ASP A 295 -14.72 17.21 -5.95
C ASP A 295 -13.28 16.87 -6.38
N PRO A 296 -13.02 16.55 -7.67
CA PRO A 296 -11.69 16.17 -8.17
C PRO A 296 -10.68 17.32 -8.14
N LEU A 297 -11.12 18.56 -7.87
CA LEU A 297 -10.17 19.64 -7.58
C LEU A 297 -9.47 19.42 -6.22
N TYR A 298 -10.09 18.68 -5.30
CA TYR A 298 -9.63 18.57 -3.92
C TYR A 298 -9.25 17.14 -3.53
N PHE A 299 -10.07 16.16 -3.94
CA PHE A 299 -9.93 14.77 -3.53
C PHE A 299 -9.75 13.85 -4.75
N THR A 300 -8.75 12.98 -4.69
CA THR A 300 -8.57 11.90 -5.68
C THR A 300 -9.52 10.76 -5.36
N GLU A 301 -10.42 10.44 -6.30
CA GLU A 301 -11.27 9.23 -6.30
C GLU A 301 -12.07 9.00 -5.01
N GLY A 302 -12.44 10.06 -4.31
CA GLY A 302 -13.14 9.99 -3.04
C GLY A 302 -13.57 11.36 -2.54
N ASN A 303 -13.99 11.41 -1.29
CA ASN A 303 -14.41 12.62 -0.60
C ASN A 303 -13.74 12.72 0.79
N ALA A 304 -14.16 13.70 1.60
CA ALA A 304 -13.56 13.94 2.89
C ALA A 304 -13.75 12.78 3.89
N TRP A 305 -14.81 11.97 3.75
CA TRP A 305 -15.01 10.79 4.59
C TRP A 305 -13.89 9.76 4.42
N GLN A 306 -13.44 9.52 3.19
CA GLN A 306 -12.37 8.57 2.92
C GLN A 306 -10.97 9.17 3.18
N TRP A 307 -10.77 10.43 2.81
CA TRP A 307 -9.44 11.06 2.94
C TRP A 307 -9.07 11.49 4.36
N GLN A 308 -10.02 11.55 5.31
CA GLN A 308 -9.71 11.97 6.68
C GLN A 308 -8.73 11.06 7.44
N TRP A 309 -8.46 9.86 6.91
CA TRP A 309 -7.63 8.85 7.56
C TRP A 309 -6.21 8.77 6.98
N ALA A 310 -5.88 9.56 5.96
CA ALA A 310 -4.64 9.42 5.19
C ALA A 310 -3.39 9.97 5.91
N PHE A 311 -3.52 10.57 7.09
CA PHE A 311 -2.40 10.99 7.94
C PHE A 311 -1.77 9.77 8.66
N MET A 312 -1.10 8.91 7.90
CA MET A 312 -0.57 7.62 8.37
C MET A 312 0.82 7.72 9.04
N GLN A 313 1.52 8.83 8.82
CA GLN A 313 2.90 9.06 9.31
C GLN A 313 3.02 9.20 10.83
N ASP A 314 1.93 9.55 11.51
CA ASP A 314 1.88 9.70 12.95
C ASP A 314 0.45 9.47 13.44
N LEU A 315 0.16 8.19 13.75
CA LEU A 315 -1.15 7.74 14.19
C LEU A 315 -1.53 8.29 15.58
N ASP A 316 -0.55 8.65 16.40
CA ASP A 316 -0.79 9.30 17.69
C ASP A 316 -1.30 10.72 17.47
N LYS A 317 -0.66 11.49 16.57
CA LYS A 317 -1.15 12.82 16.18
C LYS A 317 -2.50 12.74 15.47
N LEU A 318 -2.72 11.75 14.61
CA LEU A 318 -4.05 11.51 14.03
C LEU A 318 -5.08 11.29 15.13
N THR A 319 -4.77 10.46 16.13
CA THR A 319 -5.68 10.22 17.27
C THR A 319 -5.94 11.51 18.05
N GLU A 320 -4.91 12.34 18.26
CA GLU A 320 -5.02 13.64 18.95
C GLU A 320 -5.97 14.60 18.22
N ILE A 321 -5.76 14.87 16.93
CA ILE A 321 -6.59 15.82 16.17
C ILE A 321 -8.03 15.32 16.00
N MET A 322 -8.25 14.00 16.09
CA MET A 322 -9.58 13.40 16.07
C MET A 322 -10.33 13.54 17.40
N GLY A 323 -9.73 14.14 18.44
CA GLY A 323 -10.33 14.31 19.77
C GLY A 323 -9.90 13.23 20.78
N GLY A 324 -8.72 12.65 20.60
CA GLY A 324 -8.22 11.52 21.41
C GLY A 324 -8.93 10.21 21.08
N THR A 325 -8.70 9.18 21.90
CA THR A 325 -9.26 7.82 21.73
C THR A 325 -10.78 7.83 21.51
N SER A 326 -11.52 8.56 22.34
CA SER A 326 -12.98 8.64 22.23
C SER A 326 -13.44 9.37 20.98
N GLY A 327 -12.76 10.44 20.57
CA GLY A 327 -13.10 11.18 19.35
C GLY A 327 -12.78 10.40 18.09
N LEU A 328 -11.65 9.68 18.07
CA LEU A 328 -11.32 8.72 17.01
C LEU A 328 -12.41 7.64 16.90
N ASN A 329 -12.87 7.09 18.04
CA ASN A 329 -13.95 6.11 18.05
C ASN A 329 -15.26 6.65 17.47
N GLU A 330 -15.65 7.87 17.86
CA GLU A 330 -16.84 8.52 17.35
C GLU A 330 -16.77 8.75 15.84
N LYS A 331 -15.63 9.24 15.33
CA LYS A 331 -15.45 9.47 13.90
C LYS A 331 -15.45 8.20 13.07
N LEU A 332 -14.83 7.12 13.56
CA LEU A 332 -14.91 5.81 12.90
C LEU A 332 -16.36 5.31 12.88
N ASN A 333 -17.09 5.42 13.99
CA ASN A 333 -18.50 5.06 14.03
C ASN A 333 -19.33 5.89 13.05
N ASN A 334 -19.06 7.19 12.95
CA ASN A 334 -19.72 8.07 11.98
C ASN A 334 -19.43 7.64 10.54
N LEU A 335 -18.19 7.25 10.21
CA LEU A 335 -17.86 6.73 8.88
C LEU A 335 -18.71 5.52 8.51
N PHE A 336 -18.73 4.49 9.36
CA PHE A 336 -19.41 3.23 9.05
C PHE A 336 -20.94 3.30 9.18
N THR A 337 -21.50 4.38 9.75
CA THR A 337 -22.95 4.59 9.88
C THR A 337 -23.50 5.73 9.02
N ALA A 338 -22.62 6.55 8.42
CA ALA A 338 -22.98 7.57 7.45
C ALA A 338 -23.78 6.97 6.28
N ASP A 339 -24.66 7.75 5.68
CA ASP A 339 -25.52 7.28 4.60
C ASP A 339 -24.70 6.96 3.35
N SER A 340 -24.75 5.71 2.87
CA SER A 340 -24.02 5.26 1.68
C SER A 340 -24.58 5.83 0.37
N ASP A 341 -25.84 6.25 0.36
CA ASP A 341 -26.53 6.74 -0.83
C ASP A 341 -26.37 8.28 -1.02
N GLN A 342 -25.75 8.95 -0.05
CA GLN A 342 -25.44 10.38 -0.11
C GLN A 342 -24.09 10.65 -0.76
N GLY A 343 -24.01 11.79 -1.45
CA GLY A 343 -22.79 12.30 -2.03
C GLY A 343 -22.64 12.05 -3.52
N ASP A 344 -21.54 12.56 -4.06
CA ASP A 344 -21.18 12.36 -5.46
C ASP A 344 -20.69 10.92 -5.66
N GLN A 345 -21.03 10.33 -6.80
CA GLN A 345 -20.63 8.98 -7.17
C GLN A 345 -19.40 9.04 -8.08
N HIS A 346 -18.45 8.13 -7.88
CA HIS A 346 -17.29 7.91 -8.74
C HIS A 346 -17.21 6.43 -9.10
N GLN A 347 -16.70 6.09 -10.29
CA GLN A 347 -16.64 4.70 -10.75
C GLN A 347 -15.77 3.81 -9.82
N ASP A 348 -14.74 4.41 -9.23
CA ASP A 348 -13.82 3.76 -8.30
C ASP A 348 -14.29 3.85 -6.84
N MET A 349 -15.47 4.44 -6.57
CA MET A 349 -16.07 4.42 -5.23
C MET A 349 -17.10 3.28 -5.15
N THR A 350 -16.64 2.09 -4.74
CA THR A 350 -17.49 0.89 -4.62
C THR A 350 -17.26 0.18 -3.28
N GLY A 351 -18.15 -0.76 -2.94
CA GLY A 351 -18.04 -1.56 -1.72
C GLY A 351 -18.29 -0.74 -0.45
N TYR A 352 -19.43 -0.03 -0.41
CA TYR A 352 -19.79 0.83 0.72
C TYR A 352 -20.17 0.04 1.99
N ILE A 353 -19.64 0.47 3.13
CA ILE A 353 -20.18 0.21 4.47
C ILE A 353 -20.29 1.57 5.18
N GLY A 354 -21.47 2.16 5.13
CA GLY A 354 -21.62 3.58 5.39
C GLY A 354 -20.87 4.40 4.32
N GLN A 355 -19.93 5.26 4.72
CA GLN A 355 -19.00 5.96 3.83
C GLN A 355 -17.60 5.34 3.78
N TYR A 356 -17.34 4.21 4.44
CA TYR A 356 -16.17 3.39 4.12
C TYR A 356 -16.37 2.77 2.72
N ILE A 357 -15.35 2.83 1.85
CA ILE A 357 -15.39 2.18 0.53
C ILE A 357 -14.27 1.16 0.43
N HIS A 358 -14.60 -0.10 0.15
CA HIS A 358 -13.58 -1.14 0.06
C HIS A 358 -12.90 -1.20 -1.30
N GLY A 359 -13.57 -0.78 -2.37
CA GLY A 359 -13.02 -0.84 -3.73
C GLY A 359 -12.02 0.26 -4.06
N ASN A 360 -11.55 1.03 -3.07
CA ASN A 360 -10.54 2.06 -3.26
C ASN A 360 -9.59 2.14 -2.06
N GLU A 361 -8.32 2.31 -2.38
CA GLU A 361 -7.14 2.22 -1.54
C GLU A 361 -7.09 3.16 -0.32
N PRO A 362 -7.57 4.42 -0.37
CA PRO A 362 -7.50 5.32 0.77
C PRO A 362 -8.21 4.81 2.03
N SER A 363 -9.12 3.83 1.88
CA SER A 363 -9.88 3.26 3.01
C SER A 363 -9.25 1.99 3.58
N HIS A 364 -8.30 1.35 2.91
CA HIS A 364 -7.85 -0.02 3.22
C HIS A 364 -7.36 -0.23 4.66
N HIS A 365 -6.70 0.76 5.27
CA HIS A 365 -6.20 0.68 6.65
C HIS A 365 -7.24 1.04 7.72
N VAL A 366 -8.36 1.68 7.35
CA VAL A 366 -9.23 2.39 8.29
C VAL A 366 -9.88 1.48 9.33
N ILE A 367 -10.27 0.25 8.95
CA ILE A 367 -10.88 -0.72 9.87
C ILE A 367 -9.95 -1.02 11.05
N TYR A 368 -8.64 -1.04 10.81
CA TYR A 368 -7.64 -1.35 11.83
C TYR A 368 -7.43 -0.22 12.86
N LEU A 369 -7.89 1.00 12.58
CA LEU A 369 -7.83 2.12 13.52
C LEU A 369 -8.71 1.90 14.76
N TYR A 370 -9.71 1.00 14.71
CA TYR A 370 -10.46 0.58 15.90
C TYR A 370 -9.57 -0.06 16.98
N GLN A 371 -8.40 -0.62 16.62
CA GLN A 371 -7.43 -1.12 17.61
C GLN A 371 -6.80 -0.02 18.45
N ARG A 372 -7.07 1.25 18.12
CA ARG A 372 -6.69 2.44 18.88
C ARG A 372 -7.88 3.04 19.64
N THR A 373 -8.99 2.33 19.77
CA THR A 373 -10.20 2.81 20.46
C THR A 373 -10.72 1.83 21.50
N GLU A 374 -11.71 2.26 22.29
CA GLU A 374 -12.38 1.41 23.28
C GLU A 374 -13.21 0.28 22.63
N GLU A 375 -13.47 0.35 21.32
CA GLU A 375 -14.30 -0.59 20.56
C GLU A 375 -13.48 -1.43 19.56
N ALA A 376 -12.27 -1.83 19.95
CA ALA A 376 -11.37 -2.69 19.17
C ALA A 376 -12.03 -3.93 18.53
N TYR A 377 -13.07 -4.50 19.15
CA TYR A 377 -13.84 -5.62 18.61
C TYR A 377 -14.49 -5.31 17.23
N LYS A 378 -14.76 -4.03 16.92
CA LYS A 378 -15.33 -3.61 15.63
C LYS A 378 -14.40 -3.88 14.46
N THR A 379 -13.08 -3.95 14.70
CA THR A 379 -12.11 -4.44 13.71
C THR A 379 -12.53 -5.81 13.19
N GLN A 380 -12.92 -6.74 14.08
CA GLN A 380 -13.31 -8.09 13.68
C GLN A 380 -14.67 -8.12 12.98
N GLU A 381 -15.63 -7.31 13.44
CA GLU A 381 -16.98 -7.21 12.86
C GLU A 381 -16.92 -6.70 11.41
N TYR A 382 -16.20 -5.60 11.16
CA TYR A 382 -16.08 -5.03 9.81
C TYR A 382 -15.21 -5.86 8.87
N LEU A 383 -14.13 -6.48 9.37
CA LEU A 383 -13.35 -7.44 8.55
C LEU A 383 -14.22 -8.63 8.11
N ASP A 384 -15.00 -9.21 9.02
CA ASP A 384 -15.92 -10.31 8.68
C ASP A 384 -16.97 -9.87 7.64
N GLN A 385 -17.51 -8.65 7.77
CA GLN A 385 -18.44 -8.10 6.77
C GLN A 385 -17.77 -7.92 5.40
N VAL A 386 -16.56 -7.35 5.35
CA VAL A 386 -15.80 -7.18 4.10
C VAL A 386 -15.51 -8.52 3.43
N TYR A 387 -15.01 -9.52 4.18
CA TYR A 387 -14.71 -10.84 3.62
C TYR A 387 -15.93 -11.49 2.96
N LYS A 388 -17.12 -11.35 3.58
CA LYS A 388 -18.35 -11.96 3.09
C LYS A 388 -18.98 -11.22 1.92
N THR A 389 -18.80 -9.91 1.87
CA THR A 389 -19.55 -9.04 0.94
C THR A 389 -18.75 -8.69 -0.30
N PHE A 390 -17.43 -8.51 -0.15
CA PHE A 390 -16.59 -7.91 -1.20
C PHE A 390 -15.58 -8.89 -1.82
N TYR A 391 -15.55 -10.13 -1.35
CA TYR A 391 -14.69 -11.19 -1.89
C TYR A 391 -15.50 -12.47 -2.12
N THR A 392 -15.72 -12.81 -3.39
CA THR A 392 -16.38 -14.07 -3.77
C THR A 392 -15.62 -14.77 -4.89
N PRO A 393 -15.68 -16.11 -5.00
CA PRO A 393 -14.98 -16.85 -6.03
C PRO A 393 -15.76 -16.85 -7.36
N THR A 394 -16.14 -15.65 -7.82
CA THR A 394 -16.89 -15.40 -9.06
C THR A 394 -16.15 -14.38 -9.94
N PRO A 395 -16.46 -14.29 -11.25
CA PRO A 395 -15.80 -13.33 -12.14
C PRO A 395 -15.92 -11.85 -11.72
N ASP A 396 -16.97 -11.48 -11.02
CA ASP A 396 -17.25 -10.15 -10.44
C ASP A 396 -16.92 -10.09 -8.93
N GLY A 397 -16.11 -11.03 -8.45
CA GLY A 397 -15.93 -11.30 -7.04
C GLY A 397 -15.02 -10.36 -6.27
N ILE A 398 -14.40 -9.38 -6.94
CA ILE A 398 -13.65 -8.28 -6.34
C ILE A 398 -14.45 -7.00 -6.60
N ILE A 399 -14.69 -6.22 -5.55
CA ILE A 399 -15.69 -5.14 -5.58
C ILE A 399 -15.25 -3.87 -6.34
N GLY A 400 -13.96 -3.74 -6.65
CA GLY A 400 -13.35 -2.62 -7.39
C GLY A 400 -12.32 -3.12 -8.39
N ASN A 401 -11.48 -2.22 -8.89
CA ASN A 401 -10.30 -2.62 -9.67
C ASN A 401 -9.40 -3.51 -8.80
N GLU A 402 -8.64 -4.42 -9.41
CA GLU A 402 -7.76 -5.33 -8.66
C GLU A 402 -6.45 -4.63 -8.25
N ASP A 403 -6.10 -3.56 -8.98
CA ASP A 403 -4.99 -2.64 -8.75
C ASP A 403 -3.65 -3.36 -8.53
N VAL A 404 -3.36 -4.26 -9.47
CA VAL A 404 -2.06 -4.91 -9.61
C VAL A 404 -1.68 -5.67 -8.33
N GLY A 405 -2.66 -6.37 -7.77
CA GLY A 405 -2.50 -7.15 -6.55
C GLY A 405 -2.93 -6.46 -5.27
N GLN A 406 -3.26 -5.16 -5.28
CA GLN A 406 -3.48 -4.40 -4.06
C GLN A 406 -4.70 -4.89 -3.26
N MET A 407 -5.85 -5.08 -3.92
CA MET A 407 -7.04 -5.67 -3.29
C MET A 407 -6.75 -7.08 -2.76
N SER A 408 -6.04 -7.88 -3.56
CA SER A 408 -5.69 -9.24 -3.19
C SER A 408 -4.71 -9.30 -2.01
N ALA A 409 -3.71 -8.44 -1.96
CA ALA A 409 -2.73 -8.39 -0.87
C ALA A 409 -3.38 -7.92 0.43
N TRP A 410 -4.32 -6.96 0.37
CA TRP A 410 -5.14 -6.60 1.52
C TRP A 410 -5.90 -7.81 2.06
N TYR A 411 -6.58 -8.56 1.19
CA TYR A 411 -7.33 -9.75 1.59
C TYR A 411 -6.41 -10.80 2.23
N ILE A 412 -5.25 -11.08 1.63
CA ILE A 412 -4.30 -12.08 2.15
C ILE A 412 -3.79 -11.69 3.53
N MET A 413 -3.29 -10.46 3.72
CA MET A 413 -2.79 -10.00 5.01
C MET A 413 -3.90 -10.08 6.08
N SER A 414 -5.09 -9.57 5.74
CA SER A 414 -6.25 -9.57 6.64
C SER A 414 -6.68 -11.00 6.99
N ALA A 415 -6.71 -11.92 6.01
CA ALA A 415 -7.04 -13.34 6.21
C ALA A 415 -6.01 -14.09 7.07
N LEU A 416 -4.75 -13.64 7.07
CA LEU A 416 -3.71 -14.08 7.99
C LEU A 416 -3.83 -13.43 9.39
N GLY A 417 -4.73 -12.46 9.56
CA GLY A 417 -5.11 -11.89 10.84
C GLY A 417 -4.35 -10.61 11.23
N PHE A 418 -3.68 -9.94 10.30
CA PHE A 418 -2.95 -8.69 10.59
C PHE A 418 -2.84 -7.77 9.37
N TYR A 419 -2.53 -6.49 9.58
CA TYR A 419 -2.29 -5.51 8.51
C TYR A 419 -1.28 -4.46 8.94
N GLN A 420 -0.54 -3.89 7.98
CA GLN A 420 0.41 -2.80 8.22
C GLN A 420 -0.28 -1.47 7.87
N ILE A 421 -0.69 -0.69 8.88
CA ILE A 421 -1.44 0.56 8.67
C ILE A 421 -0.59 1.61 7.93
N SER A 422 0.70 1.71 8.29
CA SER A 422 1.60 2.74 7.81
C SER A 422 2.89 2.11 7.27
N PRO A 423 2.96 1.80 5.95
CA PRO A 423 4.19 1.30 5.34
C PRO A 423 5.38 2.23 5.63
N THR A 424 6.55 1.66 5.96
CA THR A 424 7.72 2.31 6.62
C THR A 424 7.74 2.16 8.14
N ASP A 425 6.61 2.19 8.84
CA ASP A 425 6.54 1.77 10.25
C ASP A 425 6.49 0.24 10.28
N PRO A 426 7.53 -0.48 10.77
CA PRO A 426 7.60 -1.93 10.68
C PRO A 426 6.69 -2.64 11.69
N THR A 427 5.55 -2.05 12.06
CA THR A 427 4.56 -2.63 12.98
C THR A 427 3.34 -3.18 12.23
N TYR A 428 2.75 -4.23 12.80
CA TYR A 428 1.54 -4.87 12.28
C TYR A 428 0.44 -4.84 13.33
N THR A 429 -0.75 -4.41 12.92
CA THR A 429 -1.94 -4.35 13.76
C THR A 429 -2.77 -5.62 13.56
N VAL A 430 -3.19 -6.28 14.65
CA VAL A 430 -3.99 -7.51 14.54
C VAL A 430 -5.43 -7.22 14.10
N GLY A 431 -5.96 -8.11 13.27
CA GLY A 431 -7.34 -8.11 12.80
C GLY A 431 -8.05 -9.41 13.17
N ARG A 432 -8.67 -10.07 12.18
CA ARG A 432 -9.36 -11.35 12.33
C ARG A 432 -8.87 -12.36 11.27
N PRO A 433 -8.25 -13.49 11.67
CA PRO A 433 -7.86 -14.53 10.73
C PRO A 433 -9.07 -15.30 10.19
N ILE A 434 -9.00 -15.74 8.93
CA ILE A 434 -10.01 -16.61 8.31
C ILE A 434 -9.70 -18.08 8.56
N PHE A 435 -8.42 -18.45 8.44
CA PHE A 435 -7.99 -19.84 8.51
C PHE A 435 -7.65 -20.28 9.93
N ASN A 436 -7.82 -21.57 10.22
CA ASN A 436 -7.45 -22.15 11.52
C ASN A 436 -5.93 -22.17 11.70
N LYS A 437 -5.21 -22.32 10.58
CA LYS A 437 -3.76 -22.29 10.56
C LYS A 437 -3.26 -21.79 9.21
N ALA A 438 -2.22 -20.97 9.23
CA ALA A 438 -1.43 -20.64 8.06
C ALA A 438 0.05 -20.85 8.35
N THR A 439 0.83 -21.29 7.37
CA THR A 439 2.28 -21.44 7.48
C THR A 439 2.96 -20.67 6.36
N ILE A 440 3.92 -19.82 6.74
CA ILE A 440 4.69 -18.96 5.85
C ILE A 440 6.15 -19.43 5.92
N HIS A 441 6.78 -19.61 4.77
CA HIS A 441 8.20 -19.93 4.72
C HIS A 441 9.05 -18.69 5.06
N ILE A 442 9.78 -18.73 6.18
CA ILE A 442 10.66 -17.65 6.64
C ILE A 442 12.08 -18.18 6.79
N GLY A 443 13.00 -17.73 5.95
CA GLY A 443 14.38 -18.17 5.93
C GLY A 443 14.49 -19.69 5.73
N SER A 444 15.08 -20.40 6.69
CA SER A 444 15.21 -21.86 6.68
C SER A 444 14.08 -22.61 7.41
N GLY A 445 13.08 -21.91 7.94
CA GLY A 445 11.99 -22.49 8.72
C GLY A 445 10.62 -21.96 8.33
N LEU A 446 9.67 -22.14 9.24
CA LEU A 446 8.28 -21.70 9.08
C LEU A 446 7.92 -20.70 10.16
N PHE A 447 7.12 -19.70 9.80
CA PHE A 447 6.32 -18.93 10.74
C PHE A 447 4.88 -19.43 10.66
N THR A 448 4.23 -19.63 11.81
CA THR A 448 2.88 -20.21 11.85
C THR A 448 1.88 -19.22 12.43
N VAL A 449 0.78 -18.98 11.72
CA VAL A 449 -0.41 -18.35 12.30
C VAL A 449 -1.36 -19.46 12.75
N ILE A 450 -1.87 -19.39 13.99
CA ILE A 450 -2.82 -20.36 14.53
C ILE A 450 -4.02 -19.60 15.08
N ALA A 451 -5.23 -20.04 14.73
CA ALA A 451 -6.48 -19.54 15.30
C ALA A 451 -7.24 -20.68 15.98
N GLU A 452 -7.14 -20.72 17.31
CA GLU A 452 -7.86 -21.68 18.14
C GLU A 452 -9.33 -21.30 18.25
N ASN A 453 -10.22 -22.30 18.19
CA ASN A 453 -11.66 -22.09 18.28
C ASN A 453 -12.24 -21.19 17.16
N ASN A 454 -11.56 -21.07 16.03
CA ASN A 454 -12.03 -20.26 14.90
C ASN A 454 -13.24 -20.90 14.21
N SER A 455 -14.32 -20.13 14.09
CA SER A 455 -15.55 -20.53 13.40
C SER A 455 -16.37 -19.30 12.99
N PRO A 456 -17.40 -19.45 12.15
CA PRO A 456 -18.33 -18.37 11.83
C PRO A 456 -18.99 -17.75 13.09
N GLU A 457 -19.24 -18.55 14.12
CA GLU A 457 -19.84 -18.12 15.39
C GLU A 457 -18.81 -17.48 16.33
N ASN A 458 -17.53 -17.87 16.23
CA ASN A 458 -16.44 -17.37 17.06
C ASN A 458 -15.63 -16.30 16.33
N MET A 459 -16.26 -15.17 16.01
CA MET A 459 -15.62 -14.11 15.23
C MET A 459 -14.70 -13.19 16.03
N TYR A 460 -14.85 -13.10 17.35
CA TYR A 460 -14.08 -12.18 18.18
C TYR A 460 -12.76 -12.79 18.61
N VAL A 461 -11.72 -11.96 18.67
CA VAL A 461 -10.41 -12.36 19.19
C VAL A 461 -10.43 -12.18 20.71
N LYS A 462 -10.25 -13.26 21.47
CA LYS A 462 -10.16 -13.24 22.93
C LYS A 462 -8.77 -12.86 23.43
N SER A 463 -7.74 -13.37 22.76
CA SER A 463 -6.34 -13.05 23.06
C SER A 463 -5.45 -13.39 21.87
N VAL A 464 -4.31 -12.68 21.78
CA VAL A 464 -3.27 -12.96 20.80
C VAL A 464 -1.91 -12.99 21.48
N THR A 465 -1.04 -13.88 21.03
CA THR A 465 0.38 -13.86 21.40
C THR A 465 1.25 -13.94 20.15
N ILE A 466 2.36 -13.21 20.16
CA ILE A 466 3.42 -13.29 19.15
C ILE A 466 4.64 -13.93 19.81
N ASN A 467 5.07 -15.09 19.32
CA ASN A 467 6.22 -15.84 19.85
C ASN A 467 6.14 -16.06 21.37
N ASN A 468 4.95 -16.43 21.87
CA ASN A 468 4.61 -16.61 23.29
C ASN A 468 4.67 -15.34 24.16
N LYS A 469 4.69 -14.15 23.56
CA LYS A 469 4.63 -12.86 24.25
C LYS A 469 3.29 -12.16 23.98
N PRO A 470 2.80 -11.32 24.90
CA PRO A 470 1.68 -10.42 24.62
C PRO A 470 2.03 -9.43 23.50
N LEU A 471 1.00 -8.86 22.86
CA LEU A 471 1.15 -7.78 21.89
C LEU A 471 1.53 -6.44 22.56
N ASN A 472 2.07 -5.53 21.75
CA ASN A 472 2.40 -4.16 22.14
C ASN A 472 1.13 -3.28 22.27
N THR A 473 1.34 -2.00 22.58
CA THR A 473 0.28 -0.97 22.57
C THR A 473 -0.48 -1.00 21.25
N PHE A 474 -1.79 -0.80 21.30
CA PHE A 474 -2.71 -0.86 20.16
C PHE A 474 -2.77 -2.23 19.47
N ASN A 475 -2.46 -3.29 20.21
CA ASN A 475 -2.49 -4.68 19.74
C ASN A 475 -1.60 -4.90 18.52
N THR A 476 -0.38 -4.37 18.56
CA THR A 476 0.60 -4.48 17.48
C THR A 476 1.73 -5.45 17.79
N PHE A 477 2.49 -5.83 16.77
CA PHE A 477 3.78 -6.51 16.89
C PHE A 477 4.75 -6.05 15.80
N GLU A 478 6.05 -6.20 16.04
CA GLU A 478 7.12 -5.75 15.13
C GLU A 478 7.40 -6.75 14.00
N HIS A 479 7.87 -6.25 12.86
CA HIS A 479 8.27 -7.07 11.70
C HIS A 479 9.33 -8.12 12.05
N GLU A 480 10.25 -7.79 12.95
CA GLU A 480 11.30 -8.73 13.40
C GLU A 480 10.75 -9.99 14.10
N GLU A 481 9.49 -9.99 14.51
CA GLU A 481 8.86 -11.17 15.09
C GLU A 481 8.51 -12.25 14.04
N PHE A 482 8.54 -11.92 12.73
CA PHE A 482 8.53 -12.91 11.65
C PHE A 482 9.87 -13.64 11.57
N LYS A 483 9.99 -14.77 12.27
CA LYS A 483 11.21 -15.58 12.32
C LYS A 483 10.94 -17.07 12.14
N ALA A 484 11.97 -17.79 11.72
CA ALA A 484 11.94 -19.24 11.60
C ALA A 484 11.59 -19.89 12.95
N GLY A 485 10.54 -20.72 12.97
CA GLY A 485 9.99 -21.33 14.18
C GLY A 485 9.08 -20.40 15.00
N GLY A 486 8.80 -19.19 14.49
CA GLY A 486 7.93 -18.23 15.15
C GLY A 486 6.44 -18.53 14.96
N GLU A 487 5.62 -17.87 15.75
CA GLU A 487 4.18 -18.09 15.80
C GLU A 487 3.39 -16.84 16.17
N LEU A 488 2.28 -16.61 15.47
CA LEU A 488 1.20 -15.71 15.88
C LEU A 488 -0.03 -16.54 16.24
N ARG A 489 -0.41 -16.56 17.51
CA ARG A 489 -1.49 -17.41 18.03
C ARG A 489 -2.67 -16.57 18.49
N PHE A 490 -3.83 -16.82 17.89
CA PHE A 490 -5.12 -16.28 18.25
C PHE A 490 -5.94 -17.32 19.03
N VAL A 491 -6.68 -16.85 20.03
CA VAL A 491 -7.77 -17.61 20.67
C VAL A 491 -9.06 -16.88 20.34
N MET A 492 -10.01 -17.56 19.71
CA MET A 492 -11.27 -16.98 19.24
C MET A 492 -12.42 -17.25 20.23
N THR A 493 -13.44 -16.40 20.23
CA THR A 493 -14.65 -16.52 21.06
C THR A 493 -15.89 -15.99 20.34
N GLY A 494 -17.05 -16.59 20.59
CA GLY A 494 -18.35 -16.06 20.18
C GLY A 494 -18.97 -15.08 21.18
N ASP A 495 -18.38 -14.97 22.37
CA ASP A 495 -18.81 -14.04 23.40
C ASP A 495 -18.07 -12.70 23.26
N LYS A 496 -18.76 -11.70 22.71
CA LYS A 496 -18.27 -10.33 22.53
C LYS A 496 -17.74 -9.71 23.83
N SER A 497 -18.28 -10.09 24.99
CA SER A 497 -17.81 -9.56 26.28
C SER A 497 -16.40 -10.06 26.67
N GLN A 498 -15.94 -11.14 26.03
CA GLN A 498 -14.59 -11.68 26.16
C GLN A 498 -13.64 -11.20 25.05
N ALA A 499 -14.11 -10.38 24.12
CA ALA A 499 -13.25 -9.82 23.08
C ALA A 499 -12.10 -9.02 23.73
N MET A 500 -10.90 -9.21 23.20
CA MET A 500 -9.71 -8.49 23.60
C MET A 500 -9.94 -6.99 23.41
N LYS A 501 -9.62 -6.20 24.43
CA LYS A 501 -9.63 -4.74 24.34
C LYS A 501 -8.35 -4.24 23.68
N ALA A 502 -8.39 -3.03 23.13
CA ALA A 502 -7.16 -2.34 22.74
C ALA A 502 -6.22 -2.19 23.94
N ASN A 503 -4.94 -2.50 23.75
CA ASN A 503 -3.89 -2.12 24.68
C ASN A 503 -3.62 -0.62 24.55
N LEU A 504 -4.50 0.23 25.08
CA LEU A 504 -4.38 1.69 24.96
C LEU A 504 -3.21 2.19 25.81
N ALA A 505 -2.44 3.15 25.28
CA ALA A 505 -1.42 3.85 26.04
C ALA A 505 -2.07 4.55 27.26
N GLN A 506 -1.44 4.44 28.44
CA GLN A 506 -1.90 5.09 29.67
C GLN A 506 -1.60 6.60 29.68
#